data_AF-A0A2R6QXQ3-F1
#
_entry.id   AF-A0A2R6QXQ3-F1
#
_cell.length_a   1.000
_cell.length_b   1.000
_cell.length_c   1.000
_cell.angle_alpha   90.00
_cell.angle_beta   90.00
_cell.angle_gamma   90.00
#
_symmetry.space_group_name_H-M   'P 1'
#
loop_
_entity.id
_entity.type
_entity.pdbx_description
1 polymer ?
#
loop_
_entity_poly.entity_id
_entity_poly.type
_entity_poly.pdbx_seq_one_letter_code
_entity_poly.pdbx_strand_id
1 'polypeptide(L)'
;MDIPTIFYTYPSWMVIGFAVIVSGLLFAKQDKSKQAPLPPGPKAWPIVGNAFQLPKEYEWLTYQEWSRKYGSDILYFTSWGQPHIVINSAQVASELLEKKSSLYSDRPRMPMLNELVGFDWDFSFMPYGNEWKESRKIFTQYFRPTAAANYRPIETQKTRDLLLELLETPEDFMKLFRILSGKIIMALVYGIEVQKTSDPYVGIAERGLQGANMAGNVGTYLVDFIPALKYVPDWFPGARFKRQAREWRVDVDAMITVPYNAVKSAMENGRAVPSMLHSMLEESGENADALRSKLTASVPAVAYNGKI
;
A
#
# COMPACT_ATOMS: atom_id res chain seq x y z
N MET A 1 -31.01 22.29 62.84
CA MET A 1 -31.46 21.17 61.99
C MET A 1 -31.13 21.61 60.58
N ASP A 2 -29.92 21.31 60.12
CA ASP A 2 -29.48 21.64 58.76
C ASP A 2 -28.57 20.49 58.31
N ILE A 3 -29.06 19.69 57.35
CA ILE A 3 -28.29 18.61 56.75
C ILE A 3 -27.68 19.20 55.46
N PRO A 4 -26.35 19.35 55.35
CA PRO A 4 -25.75 19.82 54.12
C PRO A 4 -25.70 18.65 53.12
N THR A 5 -26.51 18.74 52.08
CA THR A 5 -26.45 17.89 50.89
C THR A 5 -25.18 18.21 50.10
N ILE A 6 -24.11 17.48 50.40
CA ILE A 6 -22.91 17.46 49.57
C ILE A 6 -23.16 16.53 48.38
N PHE A 7 -23.75 17.05 47.31
CA PHE A 7 -23.69 16.39 46.00
C PHE A 7 -22.39 16.83 45.30
N TYR A 8 -21.32 16.05 45.48
CA TYR A 8 -20.19 16.11 44.57
C TYR A 8 -20.66 15.64 43.19
N THR A 9 -21.06 16.57 42.34
CA THR A 9 -21.29 16.28 40.92
C THR A 9 -19.94 15.98 40.29
N TYR A 10 -19.63 14.70 40.13
CA TYR A 10 -18.47 14.27 39.36
C TYR A 10 -18.55 14.89 37.96
N PRO A 11 -17.44 15.42 37.43
CA PRO A 11 -17.43 15.98 36.08
C PRO A 11 -17.93 14.93 35.07
N SER A 12 -18.81 15.33 34.17
CA SER A 12 -19.42 14.44 33.16
C SER A 12 -18.39 13.65 32.34
N TRP A 13 -17.19 14.21 32.13
CA TRP A 13 -16.08 13.52 31.46
C TRP A 13 -15.52 12.32 32.23
N MET A 14 -15.58 12.30 33.57
CA MET A 14 -15.17 11.16 34.39
C MET A 14 -16.16 10.00 34.26
N VAL A 15 -17.46 10.30 34.21
CA VAL A 15 -18.52 9.30 34.03
C VAL A 15 -18.43 8.69 32.63
N ILE A 16 -18.20 9.51 31.60
CA ILE A 16 -17.99 9.03 30.22
C ILE A 16 -16.72 8.18 30.15
N GLY A 17 -15.61 8.63 30.74
CA GLY A 17 -14.36 7.87 30.79
C GLY A 17 -14.53 6.51 31.47
N PHE A 18 -15.22 6.49 32.62
CA PHE A 18 -15.53 5.24 33.34
C PHE A 18 -16.45 4.32 32.53
N ALA A 19 -17.48 4.85 31.88
CA ALA A 19 -18.39 4.07 31.05
C ALA A 19 -17.68 3.46 29.83
N VAL A 20 -16.75 4.19 29.19
CA VAL A 20 -15.93 3.68 28.09
C VAL A 20 -14.99 2.58 28.58
N ILE A 21 -14.36 2.74 29.74
CA ILE A 21 -13.48 1.72 30.34
C ILE A 21 -14.28 0.47 30.68
N VAL A 22 -15.42 0.60 31.36
CA VAL A 22 -16.27 -0.53 31.74
C VAL A 22 -16.83 -1.23 30.51
N SER A 23 -17.31 -0.48 29.51
CA SER A 23 -17.79 -1.04 28.24
C SER A 23 -16.67 -1.77 27.49
N GLY A 24 -15.46 -1.19 27.44
CA GLY A 24 -14.28 -1.84 26.85
C GLY A 24 -13.85 -3.11 27.58
N LEU A 25 -13.93 -3.13 28.91
CA LEU A 25 -13.64 -4.31 29.74
C LEU A 25 -14.71 -5.41 29.58
N LEU A 26 -15.98 -5.04 29.43
CA LEU A 26 -17.08 -5.96 29.17
C LEU A 26 -17.01 -6.56 27.75
N PHE A 27 -16.65 -5.75 26.74
CA PHE A 27 -16.36 -6.23 25.39
C PHE A 27 -15.15 -7.17 25.36
N ALA A 28 -14.08 -6.86 26.11
CA ALA A 28 -12.92 -7.74 26.22
C ALA A 28 -13.22 -9.08 26.94
N LYS A 29 -14.34 -9.14 27.69
CA LYS A 29 -14.83 -10.34 28.38
C LYS A 29 -15.84 -11.16 27.57
N GLN A 30 -16.22 -10.75 26.35
CA GLN A 30 -17.10 -11.57 25.52
C GLN A 30 -16.45 -12.92 25.20
N ASP A 31 -17.29 -13.95 25.30
CA ASP A 31 -16.94 -15.35 25.51
C ASP A 31 -16.16 -15.97 24.34
N LYS A 32 -14.96 -16.50 24.64
CA LYS A 32 -14.06 -17.18 23.68
C LYS A 32 -14.40 -18.66 23.48
N SER A 33 -15.56 -19.13 23.93
CA SER A 33 -15.86 -20.55 24.16
C SER A 33 -16.01 -21.45 22.91
N LYS A 34 -15.70 -20.97 21.69
CA LYS A 34 -15.77 -21.78 20.45
C LYS A 34 -14.63 -21.60 19.45
N GLN A 35 -13.54 -20.91 19.81
CA GLN A 35 -12.45 -20.68 18.86
C GLN A 35 -11.32 -21.70 19.06
N ALA A 36 -10.81 -22.24 17.95
CA ALA A 36 -9.57 -23.01 17.94
C ALA A 36 -8.47 -22.22 18.68
N PRO A 37 -7.54 -22.89 19.37
CA PRO A 37 -6.47 -22.20 20.08
C PRO A 37 -5.71 -21.31 19.09
N LEU A 38 -5.62 -20.03 19.42
CA LEU A 38 -4.86 -19.07 18.64
C LEU A 38 -3.36 -19.37 18.79
N PRO A 39 -2.53 -19.05 17.78
CA PRO A 39 -1.09 -19.11 17.92
C PRO A 39 -0.58 -18.31 19.13
N PRO A 40 0.61 -18.62 19.67
CA PRO A 40 1.15 -17.88 20.80
C PRO A 40 1.58 -16.47 20.39
N GLY A 41 1.76 -15.59 21.38
CA GLY A 41 2.25 -14.24 21.14
C GLY A 41 2.27 -13.36 22.39
N PRO A 42 2.64 -12.10 22.24
CA PRO A 42 2.75 -11.18 23.36
C PRO A 42 1.39 -10.91 24.02
N LYS A 43 1.42 -10.75 25.35
CA LYS A 43 0.20 -10.52 26.14
C LYS A 43 -0.40 -9.15 25.81
N ALA A 44 -1.62 -9.17 25.29
CA ALA A 44 -2.39 -7.99 24.94
C ALA A 44 -2.80 -7.18 26.19
N TRP A 45 -2.77 -5.85 26.06
CA TRP A 45 -3.36 -4.92 27.01
C TRP A 45 -4.88 -4.83 26.76
N PRO A 46 -5.69 -4.53 27.79
CA PRO A 46 -7.12 -4.30 27.59
C PRO A 46 -7.38 -3.21 26.54
N ILE A 47 -8.38 -3.42 25.68
CA ILE A 47 -8.86 -2.48 24.65
C ILE A 47 -7.88 -2.27 23.47
N VAL A 48 -6.63 -1.91 23.74
CA VAL A 48 -5.65 -1.52 22.71
C VAL A 48 -4.86 -2.70 22.14
N GLY A 49 -4.94 -3.87 22.77
CA GLY A 49 -4.17 -5.03 22.36
C GLY A 49 -2.67 -4.84 22.61
N ASN A 50 -1.86 -5.13 21.60
CA ASN A 50 -0.41 -5.01 21.58
C ASN A 50 0.05 -3.73 20.86
N ALA A 51 -0.84 -2.76 20.59
CA ALA A 51 -0.51 -1.55 19.85
C ALA A 51 0.73 -0.80 20.37
N PHE A 52 0.89 -0.72 21.70
CA PHE A 52 2.05 -0.07 22.33
C PHE A 52 3.30 -0.96 22.45
N GLN A 53 3.20 -2.23 22.07
CA GLN A 53 4.31 -3.18 22.03
C GLN A 53 4.86 -3.36 20.61
N LEU A 54 4.18 -2.82 19.59
CA LEU A 54 4.64 -2.89 18.21
C LEU A 54 5.80 -1.92 17.99
N PRO A 55 6.90 -2.38 17.37
CA PRO A 55 7.98 -1.49 16.96
C PRO A 55 7.49 -0.56 15.85
N LYS A 56 8.14 0.60 15.72
CA LYS A 56 7.82 1.58 14.67
C LYS A 56 8.67 1.42 13.41
N GLU A 57 9.77 0.67 13.53
CA GLU A 57 10.73 0.41 12.47
C GLU A 57 11.27 -1.02 12.65
N TYR A 58 11.63 -1.65 11.54
CA TYR A 58 12.25 -2.98 11.54
C TYR A 58 11.40 -4.06 12.24
N GLU A 59 10.09 -4.05 12.00
CA GLU A 59 9.10 -4.90 12.68
C GLU A 59 9.45 -6.39 12.61
N TRP A 60 10.04 -6.80 11.49
CA TRP A 60 10.47 -8.17 11.25
C TRP A 60 11.52 -8.67 12.26
N LEU A 61 12.36 -7.79 12.82
CA LEU A 61 13.33 -8.15 13.86
C LEU A 61 12.61 -8.51 15.16
N THR A 62 11.66 -7.67 15.60
CA THR A 62 10.86 -7.95 16.79
C THR A 62 10.00 -9.20 16.61
N TYR A 63 9.42 -9.41 15.42
CA TYR A 63 8.66 -10.62 15.15
C TYR A 63 9.53 -11.89 15.18
N GLN A 64 10.76 -11.81 14.69
CA GLN A 64 11.73 -12.90 14.80
C GLN A 64 12.11 -13.18 16.26
N GLU A 65 12.33 -12.13 17.06
CA GLU A 65 12.61 -12.28 18.50
C GLU A 65 11.42 -12.90 19.24
N TRP A 66 10.20 -12.49 18.93
CA TRP A 66 8.99 -13.10 19.48
C TRP A 66 8.87 -14.57 19.07
N SER A 67 9.15 -14.91 17.81
CA SER A 67 9.15 -16.30 17.34
C SER A 67 10.07 -17.18 18.18
N ARG A 68 11.31 -16.71 18.44
CA ARG A 68 12.26 -17.40 19.32
C ARG A 68 11.76 -17.48 20.78
N LYS A 69 11.23 -16.38 21.31
CA LYS A 69 10.73 -16.30 22.69
C LYS A 69 9.55 -17.22 22.95
N TYR A 70 8.63 -17.32 22.01
CA TYR A 70 7.41 -18.12 22.13
C TYR A 70 7.55 -19.54 21.55
N GLY A 71 8.70 -19.86 20.93
CA GLY A 71 8.95 -21.16 20.33
C GLY A 71 7.96 -21.51 19.23
N SER A 72 7.61 -20.55 18.37
CA SER A 72 6.58 -20.74 17.34
C SER A 72 6.89 -19.99 16.05
N ASP A 73 6.65 -20.67 14.94
CA ASP A 73 6.75 -20.12 13.59
C ASP A 73 5.52 -19.28 13.19
N ILE A 74 4.44 -19.35 13.97
CA ILE A 74 3.22 -18.58 13.75
C ILE A 74 2.93 -17.81 15.04
N LEU A 75 2.87 -16.48 14.92
CA LEU A 75 2.53 -15.62 16.05
C LEU A 75 1.16 -15.02 15.87
N TYR A 76 0.48 -14.76 16.98
CA TYR A 76 -0.76 -14.01 17.02
C TYR A 76 -0.66 -12.84 18.00
N PHE A 77 -1.13 -11.68 17.57
CA PHE A 77 -1.33 -10.54 18.45
C PHE A 77 -2.51 -9.71 17.95
N THR A 78 -2.94 -8.73 18.75
CA THR A 78 -4.01 -7.80 18.35
C THR A 78 -3.51 -6.37 18.41
N SER A 79 -4.03 -5.46 17.61
CA SER A 79 -3.76 -4.02 17.71
C SER A 79 -5.03 -3.25 17.44
N TRP A 80 -5.48 -2.43 18.39
CA TRP A 80 -6.75 -1.69 18.28
C TRP A 80 -7.94 -2.56 17.86
N GLY A 81 -8.02 -3.78 18.39
CA GLY A 81 -9.07 -4.77 18.08
C GLY A 81 -8.87 -5.56 16.78
N GLN A 82 -7.86 -5.24 15.97
CA GLN A 82 -7.55 -5.98 14.75
C GLN A 82 -6.61 -7.17 15.05
N PRO A 83 -6.92 -8.39 14.58
CA PRO A 83 -6.04 -9.55 14.74
C PRO A 83 -4.91 -9.54 13.69
N HIS A 84 -3.72 -9.93 14.12
CA HIS A 84 -2.55 -10.09 13.26
C HIS A 84 -1.97 -11.50 13.41
N ILE A 85 -1.62 -12.10 12.29
CA ILE A 85 -0.88 -13.36 12.21
C ILE A 85 0.46 -13.07 11.56
N VAL A 86 1.56 -13.45 12.22
CA VAL A 86 2.90 -13.35 11.64
C VAL A 86 3.44 -14.73 11.33
N ILE A 87 3.95 -14.90 10.12
CA ILE A 87 4.56 -16.14 9.63
C ILE A 87 6.08 -15.96 9.64
N ASN A 88 6.78 -16.78 10.42
CA ASN A 88 8.22 -16.70 10.62
C ASN A 88 8.99 -17.89 10.03
N SER A 89 8.35 -18.78 9.27
CA SER A 89 9.03 -19.86 8.55
C SER A 89 8.60 -19.98 7.09
N ALA A 90 9.57 -20.33 6.24
CA ALA A 90 9.35 -20.48 4.79
C ALA A 90 8.36 -21.61 4.46
N GLN A 91 8.38 -22.69 5.25
CA GLN A 91 7.45 -23.80 5.08
C GLN A 91 6.01 -23.34 5.31
N VAL A 92 5.73 -22.67 6.42
CA VAL A 92 4.40 -22.15 6.72
C VAL A 92 3.98 -21.11 5.67
N ALA A 93 4.91 -20.26 5.23
CA ALA A 93 4.64 -19.29 4.18
C ALA A 93 4.19 -19.97 2.86
N SER A 94 4.87 -21.02 2.42
CA SER A 94 4.44 -21.79 1.22
C SER A 94 3.10 -22.51 1.46
N GLU A 95 2.90 -23.13 2.62
CA GLU A 95 1.66 -23.84 2.92
C GLU A 95 0.43 -22.91 2.98
N LEU A 96 0.58 -21.70 3.51
CA LEU A 96 -0.50 -20.73 3.63
C LEU A 96 -0.60 -19.86 2.37
N LEU A 97 0.47 -19.15 2.00
CA LEU A 97 0.39 -18.10 0.98
C LEU A 97 0.46 -18.61 -0.46
N GLU A 98 1.02 -19.80 -0.70
CA GLU A 98 1.12 -20.39 -2.05
C GLU A 98 0.03 -21.45 -2.26
N LYS A 99 0.08 -22.55 -1.49
CA LYS A 99 -0.85 -23.68 -1.65
C LYS A 99 -2.30 -23.33 -1.34
N LYS A 100 -2.51 -22.37 -0.42
CA LYS A 100 -3.83 -21.87 -0.02
C LYS A 100 -4.03 -20.40 -0.39
N SER A 101 -3.32 -19.92 -1.42
CA SER A 101 -3.39 -18.54 -1.90
C SER A 101 -4.83 -18.04 -2.08
N SER A 102 -5.73 -18.86 -2.63
CA SER A 102 -7.15 -18.49 -2.82
C SER A 102 -7.90 -18.14 -1.52
N LEU A 103 -7.42 -18.58 -0.35
CA LEU A 103 -8.01 -18.29 0.96
C LEU A 103 -7.40 -17.04 1.62
N TYR A 104 -6.14 -16.72 1.31
CA TYR A 104 -5.36 -15.71 2.05
C TYR A 104 -4.84 -14.55 1.19
N SER A 105 -5.16 -14.52 -0.11
CA SER A 105 -4.69 -13.47 -1.02
C SER A 105 -5.47 -12.16 -0.91
N ASP A 106 -6.52 -12.09 -0.09
CA ASP A 106 -7.29 -10.86 0.08
C ASP A 106 -6.45 -9.76 0.76
N ARG A 107 -6.90 -8.51 0.63
CA ARG A 107 -6.25 -7.35 1.24
C ARG A 107 -7.14 -6.75 2.31
N PRO A 108 -6.61 -6.44 3.52
CA PRO A 108 -7.38 -5.74 4.52
C PRO A 108 -7.74 -4.35 4.00
N ARG A 109 -8.84 -3.79 4.51
CA ARG A 109 -9.21 -2.41 4.21
C ARG A 109 -8.14 -1.48 4.78
N MET A 110 -7.58 -0.62 3.93
CA MET A 110 -6.58 0.39 4.31
C MET A 110 -7.14 1.81 4.04
N PRO A 111 -7.99 2.37 4.92
CA PRO A 111 -8.57 3.70 4.76
C PRO A 111 -7.56 4.82 4.47
N MET A 112 -6.40 4.81 5.13
CA MET A 112 -5.38 5.84 4.87
C MET A 112 -4.84 5.72 3.44
N LEU A 113 -4.40 4.53 3.05
CA LEU A 113 -3.76 4.28 1.76
C LEU A 113 -4.74 4.35 0.57
N ASN A 114 -5.84 3.61 0.64
CA ASN A 114 -6.76 3.46 -0.49
C ASN A 114 -7.75 4.62 -0.59
N GLU A 115 -8.36 5.05 0.53
CA GLU A 115 -9.46 6.01 0.48
C GLU A 115 -8.99 7.48 0.55
N LEU A 116 -8.00 7.77 1.39
CA LEU A 116 -7.50 9.14 1.58
C LEU A 116 -6.39 9.49 0.60
N VAL A 117 -5.35 8.66 0.52
CA VAL A 117 -4.21 8.86 -0.39
C VAL A 117 -4.57 8.53 -1.84
N GLY A 118 -5.48 7.59 -2.07
CA GLY A 118 -6.02 7.28 -3.40
C GLY A 118 -5.28 6.19 -4.16
N PHE A 119 -4.73 5.18 -3.46
CA PHE A 119 -4.11 4.00 -4.09
C PHE A 119 -5.12 2.87 -4.42
N ASP A 120 -6.43 3.14 -4.38
CA ASP A 120 -7.47 2.13 -4.63
C ASP A 120 -7.48 1.58 -6.07
N TRP A 121 -6.76 2.22 -6.99
CA TRP A 121 -6.52 1.75 -8.36
C TRP A 121 -5.39 0.70 -8.48
N ASP A 122 -4.48 0.62 -7.50
CA ASP A 122 -3.37 -0.31 -7.52
C ASP A 122 -3.82 -1.68 -7.00
N PHE A 123 -3.84 -2.68 -7.88
CA PHE A 123 -4.29 -4.03 -7.53
C PHE A 123 -3.42 -4.69 -6.44
N SER A 124 -2.23 -4.16 -6.14
CA SER A 124 -1.37 -4.61 -5.04
C SER A 124 -2.01 -4.37 -3.67
N PHE A 125 -2.85 -3.33 -3.55
CA PHE A 125 -3.56 -2.91 -2.34
C PHE A 125 -5.08 -3.12 -2.40
N MET A 126 -5.58 -3.64 -3.53
CA MET A 126 -7.00 -3.86 -3.77
C MET A 126 -7.49 -5.18 -3.13
N PRO A 127 -8.69 -5.19 -2.53
CA PRO A 127 -9.34 -6.43 -2.11
C PRO A 127 -9.56 -7.39 -3.28
N TYR A 128 -9.56 -8.68 -2.98
CA TYR A 128 -9.76 -9.72 -3.99
C TYR A 128 -11.18 -9.62 -4.58
N GLY A 129 -11.27 -9.54 -5.90
CA GLY A 129 -12.53 -9.36 -6.61
C GLY A 129 -12.36 -9.42 -8.12
N ASN A 130 -13.42 -9.14 -8.86
CA ASN A 130 -13.39 -9.17 -10.33
C ASN A 130 -12.44 -8.11 -10.90
N GLU A 131 -12.44 -6.89 -10.34
CA GLU A 131 -11.54 -5.82 -10.76
C GLU A 131 -10.06 -6.20 -10.53
N TRP A 132 -9.74 -6.78 -9.38
CA TRP A 132 -8.40 -7.30 -9.09
C TRP A 132 -7.99 -8.38 -10.09
N LYS A 133 -8.88 -9.34 -10.39
CA LYS A 133 -8.61 -10.44 -11.33
C LYS A 133 -8.33 -9.92 -12.74
N GLU A 134 -9.15 -9.00 -13.24
CA GLU A 134 -8.94 -8.42 -14.58
C GLU A 134 -7.68 -7.55 -14.63
N SER A 135 -7.44 -6.71 -13.61
CA SER A 135 -6.20 -5.93 -13.50
C SER A 135 -4.96 -6.83 -13.53
N ARG A 136 -4.97 -7.90 -12.73
CA ARG A 136 -3.86 -8.87 -12.64
C ARG A 136 -3.67 -9.64 -13.93
N LYS A 137 -4.75 -10.02 -14.61
CA LYS A 137 -4.73 -10.71 -15.90
C LYS A 137 -4.09 -9.85 -16.98
N ILE A 138 -4.51 -8.59 -17.11
CA ILE A 138 -3.92 -7.64 -18.06
C ILE A 138 -2.43 -7.44 -17.75
N PHE A 139 -2.09 -7.15 -16.49
CA PHE A 139 -0.69 -6.96 -16.09
C PHE A 139 0.17 -8.19 -16.45
N THR A 140 -0.30 -9.40 -16.11
CA THR A 140 0.44 -10.64 -16.37
C THR A 140 0.61 -10.92 -17.87
N GLN A 141 -0.32 -10.49 -18.73
CA GLN A 141 -0.20 -10.66 -20.18
C GLN A 141 1.05 -9.97 -20.75
N TYR A 142 1.40 -8.78 -20.22
CA TYR A 142 2.56 -8.00 -20.65
C TYR A 142 3.85 -8.44 -19.95
N PHE A 143 3.78 -8.88 -18.69
CA PHE A 143 4.97 -9.21 -17.89
C PHE A 143 5.26 -10.70 -17.72
N ARG A 144 4.49 -11.60 -18.36
CA ARG A 144 4.82 -13.04 -18.39
C ARG A 144 6.16 -13.29 -19.09
N PRO A 145 6.90 -14.36 -18.76
CA PRO A 145 8.25 -14.61 -19.30
C PRO A 145 8.35 -14.57 -20.83
N THR A 146 7.32 -15.04 -21.54
CA THR A 146 7.28 -15.02 -23.01
C THR A 146 7.15 -13.62 -23.60
N ALA A 147 6.39 -12.73 -22.95
CA ALA A 147 6.25 -11.34 -23.36
C ALA A 147 7.48 -10.52 -22.95
N ALA A 148 8.01 -10.76 -21.74
CA ALA A 148 9.20 -10.10 -21.22
C ALA A 148 10.45 -10.31 -22.10
N ALA A 149 10.56 -11.45 -22.79
CA ALA A 149 11.65 -11.70 -23.74
C ALA A 149 11.73 -10.65 -24.87
N ASN A 150 10.61 -10.04 -25.24
CA ASN A 150 10.56 -8.98 -26.26
C ASN A 150 11.12 -7.64 -25.76
N TYR A 151 11.31 -7.48 -24.45
CA TYR A 151 11.81 -6.24 -23.84
C TYR A 151 13.34 -6.18 -23.76
N ARG A 152 14.03 -7.30 -24.00
CA ARG A 152 15.50 -7.40 -23.96
C ARG A 152 16.23 -6.35 -24.78
N PRO A 153 15.79 -5.95 -25.99
CA PRO A 153 16.46 -4.88 -26.74
C PRO A 153 16.48 -3.55 -25.98
N ILE A 154 15.35 -3.19 -25.35
CA ILE A 154 15.21 -1.96 -24.55
C ILE A 154 16.07 -2.06 -23.30
N GLU A 155 15.99 -3.17 -22.56
CA GLU A 155 16.82 -3.42 -21.36
C GLU A 155 18.32 -3.36 -21.69
N THR A 156 18.73 -3.97 -22.81
CA THR A 156 20.13 -3.96 -23.27
C THR A 156 20.59 -2.54 -23.57
N GLN A 157 19.78 -1.76 -24.27
CA GLN A 157 20.12 -0.37 -24.57
C GLN A 157 20.26 0.46 -23.29
N LYS A 158 19.27 0.40 -22.38
CA LYS A 158 19.34 1.14 -21.12
C LYS A 158 20.48 0.71 -20.21
N THR A 159 20.83 -0.57 -20.25
CA THR A 159 21.99 -1.09 -19.52
C THR A 159 23.29 -0.54 -20.10
N ARG A 160 23.43 -0.44 -21.43
CA ARG A 160 24.61 0.18 -22.05
C ARG A 160 24.73 1.65 -21.66
N ASP A 161 23.63 2.39 -21.68
CA ASP A 161 23.59 3.80 -21.26
C ASP A 161 24.02 3.93 -19.79
N LEU A 162 23.51 3.07 -18.90
CA LEU A 162 23.92 3.01 -17.49
C LEU A 162 25.43 2.75 -17.35
N LEU A 163 25.99 1.80 -18.10
CA LEU A 163 27.42 1.47 -18.02
C LEU A 163 28.30 2.65 -18.41
N LEU A 164 27.89 3.46 -19.39
CA LEU A 164 28.60 4.69 -19.75
C LEU A 164 28.52 5.73 -18.62
N GLU A 165 27.32 5.95 -18.05
CA GLU A 165 27.13 6.87 -16.92
C GLU A 165 27.94 6.45 -15.67
N LEU A 166 28.08 5.14 -15.42
CA LEU A 166 28.89 4.59 -14.35
C LEU A 166 30.40 4.80 -14.56
N LEU A 167 30.88 4.84 -15.80
CA LEU A 167 32.29 5.16 -16.09
C LEU A 167 32.60 6.63 -15.78
N GLU A 168 31.62 7.51 -15.92
CA GLU A 168 31.76 8.94 -15.64
C GLU A 168 31.59 9.26 -14.14
N THR A 169 30.65 8.59 -13.46
CA THR A 169 30.26 8.90 -12.07
C THR A 169 30.03 7.62 -11.22
N PRO A 170 31.06 6.80 -10.98
CA PRO A 170 30.90 5.50 -10.31
C PRO A 170 30.39 5.61 -8.87
N GLU A 171 30.72 6.68 -8.16
CA GLU A 171 30.23 6.99 -6.81
C GLU A 171 28.71 7.12 -6.72
N ASP A 172 28.03 7.50 -7.82
CA ASP A 172 26.57 7.70 -7.87
C ASP A 172 25.79 6.41 -8.22
N PHE A 173 26.43 5.23 -8.18
CA PHE A 173 25.87 3.97 -8.68
C PHE A 173 24.45 3.66 -8.16
N MET A 174 24.18 3.82 -6.86
CA MET A 174 22.86 3.52 -6.28
C MET A 174 21.75 4.36 -6.93
N LYS A 175 22.04 5.63 -7.18
CA LYS A 175 21.12 6.57 -7.84
C LYS A 175 20.95 6.20 -9.31
N LEU A 176 22.03 5.83 -9.99
CA LEU A 176 21.98 5.40 -11.39
C LEU A 176 21.14 4.11 -11.58
N PHE A 177 21.29 3.11 -10.70
CA PHE A 177 20.44 1.91 -10.71
C PHE A 177 18.96 2.25 -10.43
N ARG A 178 18.67 3.14 -9.47
CA ARG A 178 17.30 3.60 -9.21
C ARG A 178 16.69 4.28 -10.45
N ILE A 179 17.47 5.04 -11.19
CA ILE A 179 17.02 5.72 -12.41
C ILE A 179 16.84 4.72 -13.55
N LEU A 180 17.73 3.73 -13.69
CA LEU A 180 17.65 2.68 -14.71
C LEU A 180 16.28 2.00 -14.70
N SER A 181 15.79 1.58 -13.52
CA SER A 181 14.46 0.96 -13.41
C SER A 181 13.37 1.89 -13.95
N GLY A 182 13.47 3.20 -13.69
CA GLY A 182 12.55 4.21 -14.23
C GLY A 182 12.66 4.36 -15.75
N LYS A 183 13.87 4.42 -16.29
CA LYS A 183 14.13 4.48 -17.74
C LYS A 183 13.53 3.27 -18.47
N ILE A 184 13.72 2.06 -17.93
CA ILE A 184 13.18 0.83 -18.50
C ILE A 184 11.65 0.84 -18.42
N ILE A 185 11.06 1.08 -17.23
CA ILE A 185 9.60 1.05 -17.06
C ILE A 185 8.93 2.10 -17.95
N MET A 186 9.42 3.33 -17.99
CA MET A 186 8.84 4.40 -18.82
C MET A 186 8.91 4.08 -20.32
N ALA A 187 10.02 3.51 -20.78
CA ALA A 187 10.17 3.09 -22.17
C ALA A 187 9.22 1.94 -22.53
N LEU A 188 9.12 0.92 -21.67
CA LEU A 188 8.29 -0.27 -21.93
C LEU A 188 6.79 0.03 -21.82
N VAL A 189 6.40 0.74 -20.76
CA VAL A 189 4.99 0.90 -20.39
C VAL A 189 4.36 2.06 -21.15
N TYR A 190 5.09 3.16 -21.31
CA TYR A 190 4.58 4.39 -21.90
C TYR A 190 5.28 4.80 -23.19
N GLY A 191 6.37 4.15 -23.59
CA GLY A 191 7.14 4.58 -24.78
C GLY A 191 7.84 5.92 -24.57
N ILE A 192 8.08 6.29 -23.30
CA ILE A 192 8.66 7.58 -22.92
C ILE A 192 10.15 7.40 -22.60
N GLU A 193 10.97 8.22 -23.23
CA GLU A 193 12.41 8.25 -23.01
C GLU A 193 12.77 9.19 -21.85
N VAL A 194 13.29 8.61 -20.76
CA VAL A 194 13.73 9.37 -19.57
C VAL A 194 15.18 9.80 -19.75
N GLN A 195 15.39 11.08 -20.07
CA GLN A 195 16.71 11.58 -20.49
C GLN A 195 17.66 11.92 -19.32
N LYS A 196 17.14 12.33 -18.16
CA LYS A 196 17.97 12.79 -17.04
C LYS A 196 17.45 12.31 -15.70
N THR A 197 18.33 12.31 -14.71
CA THR A 197 18.04 12.04 -13.29
C THR A 197 16.89 12.86 -12.71
N SER A 198 16.67 14.07 -13.23
CA SER A 198 15.63 15.01 -12.80
C SER A 198 14.38 14.96 -13.68
N ASP A 199 14.10 13.82 -14.30
CA ASP A 199 12.93 13.67 -15.15
C ASP A 199 11.63 13.76 -14.31
N PRO A 200 10.65 14.56 -14.75
CA PRO A 200 9.40 14.76 -14.00
C PRO A 200 8.67 13.45 -13.70
N TYR A 201 8.74 12.44 -14.59
CA TYR A 201 8.12 11.15 -14.35
C TYR A 201 8.83 10.43 -13.19
N VAL A 202 10.16 10.39 -13.16
CA VAL A 202 10.85 9.72 -12.04
C VAL A 202 10.53 10.39 -10.70
N GLY A 203 10.48 11.73 -10.67
CA GLY A 203 10.14 12.48 -9.46
C GLY A 203 8.70 12.27 -8.99
N ILE A 204 7.72 12.20 -9.90
CA ILE A 204 6.31 11.94 -9.56
C ILE A 204 6.16 10.56 -8.91
N ALA A 205 6.74 9.52 -9.51
CA ALA A 205 6.71 8.17 -8.93
C ALA A 205 7.32 8.13 -7.53
N GLU A 206 8.48 8.77 -7.34
CA GLU A 206 9.18 8.78 -6.05
C GLU A 206 8.37 9.49 -4.95
N ARG A 207 7.71 10.61 -5.26
CA ARG A 207 6.86 11.30 -4.30
C ARG A 207 5.55 10.56 -4.02
N GLY A 208 4.91 9.99 -5.03
CA GLY A 208 3.71 9.17 -4.85
C GLY A 208 3.99 7.92 -3.98
N LEU A 209 5.14 7.26 -4.22
CA LEU A 209 5.60 6.12 -3.43
C LEU A 209 5.87 6.46 -1.95
N GLN A 210 6.25 7.70 -1.63
CA GLN A 210 6.38 8.11 -0.21
C GLN A 210 5.04 8.01 0.52
N GLY A 211 3.94 8.36 -0.14
CA GLY A 211 2.60 8.20 0.41
C GLY A 211 2.28 6.73 0.70
N ALA A 212 2.61 5.83 -0.24
CA ALA A 212 2.45 4.39 -0.04
C ALA A 212 3.32 3.83 1.09
N ASN A 213 4.60 4.19 1.12
CA ASN A 213 5.55 3.71 2.13
C ASN A 213 5.16 4.13 3.55
N MET A 214 4.60 5.33 3.71
CA MET A 214 4.17 5.81 5.02
C MET A 214 2.79 5.26 5.41
N ALA A 215 1.82 5.28 4.49
CA ALA A 215 0.45 4.86 4.77
C ALA A 215 0.26 3.33 4.77
N GLY A 216 1.16 2.58 4.13
CA GLY A 216 1.16 1.12 4.11
C GLY A 216 1.69 0.46 5.38
N ASN A 217 2.37 1.24 6.24
CA ASN A 217 2.88 0.74 7.52
C ASN A 217 1.72 0.54 8.51
N VAL A 218 1.44 -0.72 8.81
CA VAL A 218 0.40 -1.12 9.76
C VAL A 218 0.71 -0.55 11.14
N GLY A 219 -0.23 0.20 11.72
CA GLY A 219 -0.04 0.81 13.04
C GLY A 219 0.29 2.31 13.00
N THR A 220 0.67 2.87 11.85
CA THR A 220 1.07 4.28 11.76
C THR A 220 -0.11 5.24 11.90
N TYR A 221 -1.28 4.92 11.34
CA TYR A 221 -2.45 5.80 11.33
C TYR A 221 -3.66 5.17 12.03
N LEU A 222 -4.22 5.90 13.00
CA LEU A 222 -5.42 5.44 13.72
C LEU A 222 -6.65 5.28 12.82
N VAL A 223 -6.71 5.99 11.69
CA VAL A 223 -7.82 5.89 10.74
C VAL A 223 -7.94 4.49 10.12
N ASP A 224 -6.85 3.71 10.09
CA ASP A 224 -6.90 2.33 9.59
C ASP A 224 -7.60 1.38 10.57
N PHE A 225 -7.55 1.69 11.87
CA PHE A 225 -8.25 0.94 12.91
C PHE A 225 -9.64 1.48 13.20
N ILE A 226 -9.82 2.81 13.09
CA ILE A 226 -11.07 3.52 13.32
C ILE A 226 -11.43 4.33 12.07
N PRO A 227 -12.06 3.70 11.05
CA PRO A 227 -12.34 4.36 9.77
C PRO A 227 -13.21 5.62 9.90
N ALA A 228 -14.01 5.74 10.95
CA ALA A 228 -14.81 6.94 11.22
C ALA A 228 -13.97 8.22 11.35
N LEU A 229 -12.67 8.08 11.72
CA LEU A 229 -11.77 9.23 11.84
C LEU A 229 -11.57 9.98 10.52
N LYS A 230 -11.81 9.36 9.35
CA LYS A 230 -11.69 10.06 8.06
C LYS A 230 -12.69 11.21 7.91
N TYR A 231 -13.80 11.19 8.66
CA TYR A 231 -14.85 12.20 8.60
C TYR A 231 -14.68 13.33 9.61
N VAL A 232 -13.66 13.29 10.48
CA VAL A 232 -13.43 14.39 11.44
C VAL A 232 -13.08 15.68 10.69
N PRO A 233 -13.50 16.85 11.19
CA PRO A 233 -13.12 18.12 10.59
C PRO A 233 -11.60 18.32 10.58
N ASP A 234 -11.10 19.05 9.58
CA ASP A 234 -9.65 19.28 9.42
C ASP A 234 -9.00 20.05 10.57
N TRP A 235 -9.80 20.85 11.30
CA TRP A 235 -9.33 21.60 12.47
C TRP A 235 -9.20 20.73 13.74
N PHE A 236 -9.75 19.51 13.73
CA PHE A 236 -9.78 18.66 14.92
C PHE A 236 -8.36 18.24 15.34
N PRO A 237 -8.01 18.27 16.65
CA PRO A 237 -6.71 17.82 17.12
C PRO A 237 -6.41 16.38 16.67
N GLY A 238 -5.28 16.18 16.00
CA GLY A 238 -4.90 14.86 15.46
C GLY A 238 -5.35 14.60 14.02
N ALA A 239 -6.11 15.50 13.37
CA ALA A 239 -6.52 15.36 11.96
C ALA A 239 -5.42 15.69 10.93
N ARG A 240 -4.15 15.85 11.36
CA ARG A 240 -3.00 16.18 10.48
C ARG A 240 -2.81 15.16 9.36
N PHE A 241 -3.16 13.90 9.58
CA PHE A 241 -3.09 12.84 8.57
C PHE A 241 -3.93 13.17 7.33
N LYS A 242 -5.06 13.90 7.46
CA LYS A 242 -5.89 14.30 6.31
C LYS A 242 -5.17 15.27 5.39
N ARG A 243 -4.41 16.22 5.97
CA ARG A 243 -3.59 17.16 5.18
C ARG A 243 -2.48 16.43 4.44
N GLN A 244 -1.79 15.53 5.14
CA GLN A 244 -0.74 14.70 4.56
C GLN A 244 -1.27 13.82 3.43
N ALA A 245 -2.44 13.21 3.61
CA ALA A 245 -3.08 12.41 2.56
C ALA A 245 -3.43 13.24 1.32
N ARG A 246 -3.91 14.49 1.48
CA ARG A 246 -4.16 15.39 0.35
C ARG A 246 -2.90 15.78 -0.39
N GLU A 247 -1.81 16.03 0.32
CA GLU A 247 -0.51 16.33 -0.28
C GLU A 247 -0.04 15.15 -1.14
N TRP A 248 -0.11 13.92 -0.61
CA TRP A 248 0.27 12.72 -1.36
C TRP A 248 -0.67 12.38 -2.51
N ARG A 249 -1.98 12.60 -2.34
CA ARG A 249 -2.98 12.31 -3.38
C ARG A 249 -2.68 13.02 -4.69
N VAL A 250 -2.16 14.25 -4.64
CA VAL A 250 -1.78 15.00 -5.84
C VAL A 250 -0.72 14.25 -6.65
N ASP A 251 0.31 13.71 -5.99
CA ASP A 251 1.36 12.94 -6.66
C ASP A 251 0.84 11.57 -7.13
N VAL A 252 -0.04 10.91 -6.36
CA VAL A 252 -0.66 9.63 -6.74
C VAL A 252 -1.55 9.77 -7.97
N ASP A 253 -2.40 10.79 -8.02
CA ASP A 253 -3.23 11.10 -9.19
C ASP A 253 -2.34 11.45 -10.40
N ALA A 254 -1.21 12.14 -10.18
CA ALA A 254 -0.23 12.45 -11.22
C ALA A 254 0.48 11.20 -11.75
N MET A 255 0.71 10.17 -10.94
CA MET A 255 1.35 8.92 -11.38
C MET A 255 0.55 8.21 -12.50
N ILE A 256 -0.77 8.33 -12.48
CA ILE A 256 -1.64 7.81 -13.53
C ILE A 256 -1.73 8.82 -14.67
N THR A 257 -2.16 10.04 -14.35
CA THR A 257 -2.66 10.99 -15.36
C THR A 257 -1.54 11.56 -16.23
N VAL A 258 -0.36 11.83 -15.67
CA VAL A 258 0.71 12.51 -16.40
C VAL A 258 1.30 11.63 -17.50
N PRO A 259 1.76 10.38 -17.24
CA PRO A 259 2.22 9.47 -18.30
C PRO A 259 1.09 9.12 -19.28
N TYR A 260 -0.13 8.87 -18.78
CA TYR A 260 -1.26 8.52 -19.62
C TYR A 260 -1.58 9.59 -20.67
N ASN A 261 -1.70 10.84 -20.22
CA ASN A 261 -2.00 11.97 -21.10
C ASN A 261 -0.86 12.24 -22.09
N ALA A 262 0.39 12.03 -21.68
CA ALA A 262 1.54 12.17 -22.58
C ALA A 262 1.48 11.17 -23.74
N VAL A 263 1.14 9.90 -23.48
CA VAL A 263 0.97 8.88 -24.52
C VAL A 263 -0.22 9.19 -25.41
N LYS A 264 -1.37 9.54 -24.84
CA LYS A 264 -2.57 9.89 -25.60
C LYS A 264 -2.31 11.08 -26.54
N SER A 265 -1.67 12.13 -26.04
CA SER A 265 -1.28 13.30 -26.84
C SER A 265 -0.27 12.92 -27.93
N ALA A 266 0.69 12.04 -27.66
CA ALA A 266 1.61 11.55 -28.68
C ALA A 266 0.92 10.74 -29.79
N MET A 267 -0.13 9.97 -29.45
CA MET A 267 -0.93 9.22 -30.43
C MET A 267 -1.72 10.15 -31.33
N GLU A 268 -2.40 11.15 -30.76
CA GLU A 268 -3.15 12.17 -31.51
C GLU A 268 -2.26 12.95 -32.50
N ASN A 269 -0.99 13.15 -32.13
CA ASN A 269 0.00 13.83 -32.96
C ASN A 269 0.77 12.91 -33.93
N GLY A 270 0.47 11.60 -33.96
CA GLY A 270 1.15 10.63 -34.82
C GLY A 270 2.63 10.39 -34.47
N ARG A 271 3.03 10.65 -33.22
CA ARG A 271 4.42 10.52 -32.72
C ARG A 271 4.57 9.49 -31.59
N ALA A 272 3.53 8.70 -31.31
CA ALA A 272 3.60 7.73 -30.24
C ALA A 272 4.60 6.60 -30.55
N VAL A 273 5.34 6.20 -29.52
CA VAL A 273 6.24 5.05 -29.58
C VAL A 273 5.45 3.81 -29.11
N PRO A 274 5.61 2.65 -29.79
CA PRO A 274 4.99 1.41 -29.35
C PRO A 274 5.32 1.08 -27.89
N SER A 275 4.30 0.82 -27.09
CA SER A 275 4.39 0.57 -25.65
C SER A 275 3.16 -0.18 -25.15
N MET A 276 3.20 -0.64 -23.90
CA MET A 276 2.04 -1.31 -23.28
C MET A 276 0.78 -0.43 -23.34
N LEU A 277 0.84 0.82 -22.87
CA LEU A 277 -0.33 1.70 -22.88
C LEU A 277 -0.80 2.01 -24.30
N HIS A 278 0.12 2.18 -25.25
CA HIS A 278 -0.24 2.37 -26.67
C HIS A 278 -1.10 1.21 -27.19
N SER A 279 -0.64 -0.03 -27.02
CA SER A 279 -1.39 -1.22 -27.45
C SER A 279 -2.74 -1.33 -26.75
N MET A 280 -2.80 -1.03 -25.44
CA MET A 280 -4.07 -1.04 -24.71
C MET A 280 -5.05 0.02 -25.22
N LEU A 281 -4.57 1.22 -25.58
CA LEU A 281 -5.41 2.28 -26.14
C LEU A 281 -5.94 1.89 -27.52
N GLU A 282 -5.11 1.31 -28.39
CA GLU A 282 -5.53 0.79 -29.70
C GLU A 282 -6.60 -0.31 -29.58
N GLU A 283 -6.42 -1.26 -28.66
CA GLU A 283 -7.38 -2.35 -28.43
C GLU A 283 -8.69 -1.88 -27.80
N SER A 284 -8.67 -0.79 -27.03
CA SER A 284 -9.84 -0.29 -26.32
C SER A 284 -10.84 0.43 -27.23
N GLY A 285 -10.36 1.08 -28.31
CA GLY A 285 -11.18 1.86 -29.23
C GLY A 285 -11.96 3.01 -28.55
N GLU A 286 -12.76 3.75 -29.32
CA GLU A 286 -13.53 4.90 -28.80
C GLU A 286 -14.72 4.49 -27.89
N ASN A 287 -15.13 3.20 -27.91
CA ASN A 287 -16.32 2.68 -27.22
C ASN A 287 -15.98 1.78 -26.01
N ALA A 288 -14.86 2.03 -25.33
CA ALA A 288 -14.51 1.29 -24.12
C ALA A 288 -15.53 1.57 -23.00
N ASP A 289 -15.98 0.52 -22.31
CA ASP A 289 -16.79 0.71 -21.11
C ASP A 289 -15.97 1.38 -19.98
N ALA A 290 -16.67 1.85 -18.94
CA ALA A 290 -16.05 2.58 -17.84
C ALA A 290 -14.98 1.76 -17.11
N LEU A 291 -15.19 0.43 -16.99
CA LEU A 291 -14.24 -0.47 -16.34
C LEU A 291 -12.96 -0.61 -17.16
N ARG A 292 -13.08 -0.87 -18.46
CA ARG A 292 -11.94 -1.02 -19.37
C ARG A 292 -11.15 0.29 -19.46
N SER A 293 -11.83 1.43 -19.52
CA SER A 293 -11.18 2.75 -19.47
C SER A 293 -10.37 2.95 -18.17
N LYS A 294 -10.95 2.58 -17.02
CA LYS A 294 -10.26 2.60 -15.72
C LYS A 294 -9.01 1.71 -15.74
N LEU A 295 -9.15 0.46 -16.20
CA LEU A 295 -8.04 -0.51 -16.25
C LEU A 295 -6.93 -0.07 -17.21
N THR A 296 -7.27 0.54 -18.35
CA THR A 296 -6.28 1.09 -19.29
C THR A 296 -5.45 2.22 -18.69
N ALA A 297 -6.02 3.00 -17.78
CA ALA A 297 -5.26 4.01 -17.05
C ALA A 297 -4.47 3.41 -15.86
N SER A 298 -5.08 2.54 -15.07
CA SER A 298 -4.51 2.09 -13.80
C SER A 298 -3.46 0.99 -13.93
N VAL A 299 -3.65 0.00 -14.81
CA VAL A 299 -2.75 -1.17 -14.89
C VAL A 299 -1.32 -0.78 -15.32
N PRO A 300 -1.11 0.09 -16.32
CA PRO A 300 0.22 0.64 -16.63
C PRO A 300 0.86 1.36 -15.44
N ALA A 301 0.07 2.11 -14.66
CA ALA A 301 0.56 2.85 -13.50
C ALA A 301 1.05 1.92 -12.36
N VAL A 302 0.54 0.68 -12.28
CA VAL A 302 1.06 -0.31 -11.30
C VAL A 302 2.50 -0.72 -11.63
N ALA A 303 2.84 -0.89 -12.91
CA ALA A 303 4.22 -1.20 -13.30
C ALA A 303 5.18 -0.07 -12.92
N TYR A 304 4.69 1.16 -13.04
CA TYR A 304 5.40 2.39 -12.64
C TYR A 304 5.55 2.53 -11.12
N ASN A 305 4.67 1.90 -10.34
CA ASN A 305 4.77 1.79 -8.89
C ASN A 305 5.81 0.74 -8.43
N GLY A 306 6.12 -0.27 -9.26
CA GLY A 306 7.01 -1.40 -8.93
C GLY A 306 8.50 -1.07 -8.80
N LYS A 307 8.85 0.19 -8.56
CA LYS A 307 10.22 0.70 -8.44
C LYS A 307 10.76 0.46 -7.02
N ILE A 308 10.78 -0.79 -6.57
CA ILE A 308 11.35 -1.23 -5.28
C ILE A 308 12.15 -2.51 -5.50
#